data_AF-A0A139YB33-F1
#
_entry.id   AF-A0A139YB33-F1
#
_cell.length_a   1.000
_cell.length_b   1.000
_cell.length_c   1.000
_cell.angle_alpha   90.00
_cell.angle_beta   90.00
_cell.angle_gamma   90.00
#
_symmetry.space_group_name_H-M   'P 1'
#
loop_
_entity.id
_entity.type
_entity.pdbx_description
1 polymer ?
#
loop_
_entity_poly.entity_id
_entity_poly.type
_entity_poly.pdbx_seq_one_letter_code
_entity_poly.pdbx_strand_id
1 'polypeptide(L)'
;MSLSLPTSRHCSTSFLFAEKKGVFSRRDTADSRAPKLAVFVSVFPSLFLLFLRYRTISFLPLLPPRFSPPFPFSFSPLLSFSVCPVVLPRVLKMYASYDVEAGLPASYEMNEKVAREIRFAFVRKVFGIISFQLAVTFAVSVLFTAHHATRQWVQTNGDSLLLLGGLSGIAVLLAMTCNPGITRRYPHNYFLLFFFTLCESVCVGAVCTFYDPAVVLQALLATTVIVAGLTLFAFQTDYDFTSWLGAASFFFWGVFALGLLRVLFWRAVWFQIVACVLFAGVYGVYILIDMHLLIKRGRISFDEDDYIFAALCLYVDIVGLFLELLRLLAILGGSEGRD
;
A
#
# COMPACT_ATOMS: atom_id res chain seq x y z
N MET A 1 -21.33 8.50 -78.53
CA MET A 1 -21.90 9.73 -79.11
C MET A 1 -23.40 9.67 -78.85
N SER A 2 -23.98 10.65 -78.15
CA SER A 2 -25.42 10.91 -77.90
C SER A 2 -26.25 9.83 -77.16
N LEU A 3 -27.22 10.09 -76.26
CA LEU A 3 -27.81 11.30 -75.65
C LEU A 3 -28.75 10.83 -74.49
N SER A 4 -28.84 11.60 -73.40
CA SER A 4 -30.03 11.95 -72.54
C SER A 4 -31.08 10.89 -72.12
N LEU A 5 -31.28 10.61 -70.81
CA LEU A 5 -32.18 11.26 -69.81
C LEU A 5 -33.70 11.03 -70.06
N PRO A 6 -34.58 10.83 -69.03
CA PRO A 6 -34.82 11.87 -68.01
C PRO A 6 -35.36 11.47 -66.60
N THR A 7 -35.01 12.32 -65.61
CA THR A 7 -35.84 12.96 -64.55
C THR A 7 -36.75 12.21 -63.54
N SER A 8 -36.61 12.67 -62.27
CA SER A 8 -37.69 13.13 -61.33
C SER A 8 -38.45 12.04 -60.56
N ARG A 9 -38.77 12.09 -59.26
CA ARG A 9 -38.87 13.09 -58.16
C ARG A 9 -38.99 12.23 -56.86
N HIS A 10 -38.53 12.60 -55.66
CA HIS A 10 -39.08 13.65 -54.82
C HIS A 10 -38.12 14.03 -53.68
N CYS A 11 -38.10 15.34 -53.43
CA CYS A 11 -37.45 16.07 -52.36
C CYS A 11 -38.34 16.11 -51.09
N SER A 12 -37.75 16.02 -49.91
CA SER A 12 -38.19 16.83 -48.76
C SER A 12 -36.99 17.23 -47.92
N THR A 13 -36.88 18.54 -47.79
CA THR A 13 -35.87 19.35 -47.14
C THR A 13 -36.09 19.50 -45.63
N SER A 14 -34.96 19.71 -44.93
CA SER A 14 -34.79 20.61 -43.77
C SER A 14 -34.75 20.02 -42.35
N PHE A 15 -33.83 20.61 -41.57
CA PHE A 15 -33.57 20.52 -40.12
C PHE A 15 -32.79 19.27 -39.68
N LEU A 16 -31.57 19.31 -39.12
CA LEU A 16 -30.92 20.31 -38.27
C LEU A 16 -29.40 20.38 -38.52
N PHE A 17 -28.89 21.61 -38.48
CA PHE A 17 -27.68 22.07 -37.76
C PHE A 17 -26.62 21.00 -37.42
N ALA A 18 -25.46 21.02 -38.08
CA ALA A 18 -24.32 21.86 -37.69
C ALA A 18 -23.68 21.45 -36.34
N GLU A 19 -22.76 20.49 -36.38
CA GLU A 19 -21.55 20.52 -35.53
C GLU A 19 -20.45 19.61 -36.11
N LYS A 20 -19.85 20.03 -37.21
CA LYS A 20 -18.67 19.38 -37.80
C LYS A 20 -17.51 20.35 -37.82
N LYS A 21 -17.11 20.87 -36.65
CA LYS A 21 -15.79 21.46 -36.40
C LYS A 21 -15.45 21.34 -34.91
N GLY A 22 -14.36 20.64 -34.61
CA GLY A 22 -13.60 20.90 -33.38
C GLY A 22 -13.73 19.87 -32.26
N VAL A 23 -13.15 18.68 -32.44
CA VAL A 23 -12.47 18.01 -31.32
C VAL A 23 -11.03 17.73 -31.73
N PHE A 24 -10.34 18.80 -32.12
CA PHE A 24 -8.90 18.86 -32.02
C PHE A 24 -8.56 19.03 -30.54
N SER A 25 -7.88 18.04 -29.99
CA SER A 25 -6.85 18.20 -28.95
C SER A 25 -7.22 19.13 -27.78
N ARG A 26 -7.99 18.62 -26.81
CA ARG A 26 -8.16 19.30 -25.51
C ARG A 26 -8.49 18.35 -24.34
N ARG A 27 -7.92 17.13 -24.31
CA ARG A 27 -7.96 16.25 -23.11
C ARG A 27 -6.59 15.88 -22.52
N ASP A 28 -5.47 16.27 -23.14
CA ASP A 28 -4.16 15.83 -22.66
C ASP A 28 -3.48 16.77 -21.65
N THR A 29 -4.09 17.91 -21.29
CA THR A 29 -3.46 18.89 -20.38
C THR A 29 -4.08 18.98 -18.99
N ALA A 30 -5.26 18.38 -18.75
CA ALA A 30 -5.90 18.34 -17.44
C ALA A 30 -5.58 17.06 -16.64
N ASP A 31 -5.26 15.94 -17.31
CA ASP A 31 -5.03 14.63 -16.67
C ASP A 31 -3.60 14.45 -16.09
N SER A 32 -2.66 15.36 -16.40
CA SER A 32 -1.28 15.27 -15.87
C SER A 32 -1.13 15.80 -14.43
N ARG A 33 -2.05 16.66 -13.95
CA ARG A 33 -1.97 17.26 -12.60
C ARG A 33 -2.75 16.49 -11.53
N ALA A 34 -3.81 15.78 -11.90
CA ALA A 34 -4.58 14.94 -11.00
C ALA A 34 -3.73 13.88 -10.24
N PRO A 35 -2.80 13.14 -10.88
CA PRO A 35 -1.96 12.19 -10.15
C PRO A 35 -0.98 12.90 -9.20
N LYS A 36 -0.49 14.09 -9.53
CA LYS A 36 0.46 14.84 -8.69
C LYS A 36 -0.20 15.39 -7.42
N LEU A 37 -1.45 15.85 -7.51
CA LEU A 37 -2.21 16.33 -6.35
C LEU A 37 -2.64 15.16 -5.44
N ALA A 38 -3.03 14.02 -6.01
CA ALA A 38 -3.36 12.83 -5.24
C ALA A 38 -2.13 12.27 -4.49
N VAL A 39 -0.96 12.26 -5.14
CA VAL A 39 0.32 11.88 -4.52
C VAL A 39 0.72 12.87 -3.41
N PHE A 40 0.46 14.17 -3.59
CA PHE A 40 0.74 15.16 -2.55
C PHE A 40 -0.16 14.98 -1.32
N VAL A 41 -1.47 14.78 -1.53
CA VAL A 41 -2.44 14.51 -0.46
C VAL A 41 -2.18 13.17 0.23
N SER A 42 -1.62 12.18 -0.48
CA SER A 42 -1.33 10.86 0.07
C SER A 42 -0.08 10.81 0.95
N VAL A 43 0.92 11.65 0.64
CA VAL A 43 2.22 11.67 1.35
C VAL A 43 2.25 12.71 2.47
N PHE A 44 1.38 13.72 2.39
CA PHE A 44 1.23 14.75 3.43
C PHE A 44 1.00 14.21 4.85
N PRO A 45 0.15 13.19 5.09
CA PRO A 45 -0.06 12.59 6.42
C PRO A 45 1.23 12.01 6.98
N SER A 46 2.00 11.33 6.13
CA SER A 46 3.28 10.69 6.45
C SER A 46 4.34 11.73 6.80
N LEU A 47 4.45 12.79 6.00
CA LEU A 47 5.35 13.93 6.26
C LEU A 47 4.93 14.74 7.49
N PHE A 48 3.63 14.89 7.73
CA PHE A 48 3.10 15.60 8.88
C PHE A 48 3.33 14.84 10.19
N LEU A 49 3.13 13.52 10.21
CA LEU A 49 3.45 12.69 11.38
C LEU A 49 4.96 12.62 11.62
N LEU A 50 5.76 12.59 10.55
CA LEU A 50 7.21 12.74 10.62
C LEU A 50 7.61 14.05 11.32
N PHE A 51 7.00 15.16 10.89
CA PHE A 51 7.23 16.48 11.47
C PHE A 51 6.75 16.57 12.91
N LEU A 52 5.57 16.06 13.22
CA LEU A 52 5.04 16.01 14.59
C LEU A 52 5.94 15.15 15.49
N ARG A 53 6.40 13.99 15.02
CA ARG A 53 7.32 13.15 15.79
C ARG A 53 8.65 13.86 16.06
N TYR A 54 9.25 14.49 15.05
CA TYR A 54 10.47 15.29 15.24
C TYR A 54 10.28 16.39 16.30
N ARG A 55 9.12 17.05 16.27
CA ARG A 55 8.76 18.08 17.25
C ARG A 55 8.49 17.51 18.65
N THR A 56 7.84 16.35 18.75
CA THR A 56 7.58 15.67 20.03
C THR A 56 8.89 15.15 20.66
N ILE A 57 9.80 14.58 19.86
CA ILE A 57 11.15 14.16 20.31
C ILE A 57 11.93 15.37 20.84
N SER A 58 11.85 16.51 20.16
CA SER A 58 12.50 17.76 20.61
C SER A 58 11.91 18.30 21.92
N PHE A 59 10.67 17.96 22.26
CA PHE A 59 9.99 18.34 23.51
C PHE A 59 10.12 17.31 24.64
N LEU A 60 10.51 16.07 24.34
CA LEU A 60 10.62 14.97 25.29
C LEU A 60 11.86 14.94 26.22
N PRO A 61 12.98 15.69 26.03
CA PRO A 61 14.16 15.55 26.89
C PRO A 61 13.98 16.10 28.33
N LEU A 62 12.77 16.50 28.74
CA LEU A 62 12.45 17.02 30.07
C LEU A 62 11.83 15.98 31.03
N LEU A 63 11.62 14.72 30.61
CA LEU A 63 10.99 13.69 31.44
C LEU A 63 11.98 12.59 31.87
N PRO A 64 11.87 12.06 33.11
CA PRO A 64 12.78 11.05 33.63
C PRO A 64 12.68 9.71 32.86
N PRO A 65 13.79 8.96 32.74
CA PRO A 65 13.93 7.78 31.89
C PRO A 65 13.08 6.56 32.28
N ARG A 66 12.31 6.63 33.38
CA ARG A 66 11.41 5.55 33.82
C ARG A 66 10.03 5.58 33.16
N PHE A 67 9.71 6.63 32.41
CA PHE A 67 8.39 6.84 31.79
C PHE A 67 8.44 6.95 30.26
N SER A 68 9.57 6.67 29.62
CA SER A 68 9.65 6.61 28.15
C SER A 68 9.05 5.28 27.66
N PRO A 69 7.84 5.25 27.06
CA PRO A 69 7.37 4.05 26.38
C PRO A 69 8.34 3.74 25.22
N PRO A 70 8.53 2.47 24.84
CA PRO A 70 9.17 2.15 23.57
C PRO A 70 8.33 2.81 22.47
N PHE A 71 8.90 3.87 21.89
CA PHE A 71 8.41 4.75 20.83
C PHE A 71 6.89 4.78 20.55
N PRO A 72 6.22 5.95 20.68
CA PRO A 72 4.79 6.04 20.36
C PRO A 72 4.45 5.85 18.87
N PHE A 73 5.42 5.72 17.95
CA PHE A 73 5.19 5.62 16.51
C PHE A 73 6.10 4.59 15.83
N SER A 74 5.52 3.46 15.42
CA SER A 74 6.09 2.70 14.31
C SER A 74 6.01 3.57 13.04
N PHE A 75 7.07 3.56 12.24
CA PHE A 75 7.13 4.31 10.98
C PHE A 75 6.29 3.67 9.87
N SER A 76 6.04 2.37 9.92
CA SER A 76 5.31 1.66 8.86
C SER A 76 3.86 2.09 8.64
N PRO A 77 3.08 2.54 9.66
CA PRO A 77 1.86 3.32 9.41
C PRO A 77 2.05 4.39 8.34
N LEU A 78 3.14 5.18 8.42
CA LEU A 78 3.45 6.29 7.51
C LEU A 78 3.66 5.84 6.07
N LEU A 79 4.25 4.67 5.86
CA LEU A 79 4.50 4.16 4.52
C LEU A 79 3.24 3.54 3.91
N SER A 80 2.44 2.82 4.69
CA SER A 80 1.11 2.35 4.26
C SER A 80 0.15 3.51 3.97
N PHE A 81 0.20 4.60 4.76
CA PHE A 81 -0.53 5.86 4.53
C PHE A 81 -0.18 6.47 3.17
N SER A 82 1.07 6.35 2.74
CA SER A 82 1.53 6.89 1.45
C SER A 82 1.11 6.03 0.26
N VAL A 83 0.89 4.72 0.45
CA VAL A 83 0.58 3.78 -0.64
C VAL A 83 -0.92 3.73 -0.95
N CYS A 84 -1.80 3.73 0.05
CA CYS A 84 -3.26 3.60 -0.17
C CYS A 84 -3.91 4.68 -1.05
N PRO A 85 -3.72 5.99 -0.80
CA PRO A 85 -4.31 7.03 -1.63
C PRO A 85 -3.58 7.22 -2.97
N VAL A 86 -2.49 6.48 -3.20
CA VAL A 86 -1.76 6.37 -4.46
C VAL A 86 -2.26 5.20 -5.31
N VAL A 87 -2.64 4.09 -4.67
CA VAL A 87 -3.28 2.94 -5.32
C VAL A 87 -4.61 3.38 -5.93
N LEU A 88 -5.41 4.16 -5.20
CA LEU A 88 -6.76 4.53 -5.62
C LEU A 88 -6.83 5.29 -6.98
N PRO A 89 -6.01 6.32 -7.28
CA PRO A 89 -6.00 6.96 -8.60
C PRO A 89 -5.54 6.05 -9.74
N ARG A 90 -4.55 5.17 -9.50
CA ARG A 90 -4.09 4.20 -10.51
C ARG A 90 -5.17 3.16 -10.80
N VAL A 91 -5.82 2.67 -9.74
CA VAL A 91 -6.96 1.76 -9.81
C VAL A 91 -8.17 2.42 -10.48
N LEU A 92 -8.45 3.70 -10.21
CA LEU A 92 -9.54 4.44 -10.87
C LEU A 92 -9.26 4.71 -12.36
N LYS A 93 -7.99 4.94 -12.73
CA LYS A 93 -7.59 5.09 -14.13
C LYS A 93 -7.72 3.76 -14.89
N MET A 94 -7.43 2.66 -14.22
CA MET A 94 -7.67 1.30 -14.70
C MET A 94 -9.18 1.01 -14.80
N TYR A 95 -9.99 1.43 -13.83
CA TYR A 95 -11.46 1.36 -13.86
C TYR A 95 -12.05 2.14 -15.05
N ALA A 96 -11.51 3.31 -15.37
CA ALA A 96 -11.96 4.13 -16.50
C ALA A 96 -11.62 3.55 -17.88
N SER A 97 -10.80 2.49 -17.96
CA SER A 97 -10.38 1.86 -19.22
C SER A 97 -11.17 0.59 -19.56
N TYR A 98 -12.14 0.19 -18.72
CA TYR A 98 -12.93 -1.03 -18.92
C TYR A 98 -14.19 -0.74 -19.74
N ASP A 99 -14.08 -0.77 -21.08
CA ASP A 99 -15.23 -0.75 -21.98
C ASP A 99 -15.82 -2.15 -22.14
N VAL A 100 -17.09 -2.29 -21.77
CA VAL A 100 -17.88 -3.52 -21.88
C VAL A 100 -18.48 -3.58 -23.28
N GLU A 101 -17.78 -4.16 -24.25
CA GLU A 101 -18.42 -4.63 -25.48
C GLU A 101 -17.50 -5.55 -26.30
N ALA A 102 -17.72 -6.87 -26.17
CA ALA A 102 -17.57 -7.83 -27.27
C ALA A 102 -18.02 -9.22 -26.81
N GLY A 103 -19.09 -9.74 -27.42
CA GLY A 103 -19.49 -11.13 -27.30
C GLY A 103 -18.85 -12.04 -28.36
N LEU A 104 -18.92 -13.37 -28.09
CA LEU A 104 -18.69 -14.56 -28.97
C LEU A 104 -17.23 -15.08 -29.12
N PRO A 105 -17.01 -16.30 -29.68
CA PRO A 105 -17.41 -17.66 -29.30
C PRO A 105 -16.16 -18.58 -29.13
N ALA A 106 -16.33 -19.91 -28.98
CA ALA A 106 -15.39 -21.00 -28.56
C ALA A 106 -13.83 -20.88 -28.65
N SER A 107 -13.24 -19.95 -29.40
CA SER A 107 -11.83 -19.55 -29.26
C SER A 107 -11.52 -18.80 -27.94
N TYR A 108 -12.55 -18.42 -27.17
CA TYR A 108 -12.39 -17.84 -25.84
C TYR A 108 -11.88 -18.83 -24.78
N GLU A 109 -12.21 -20.13 -24.85
CA GLU A 109 -11.81 -21.09 -23.80
C GLU A 109 -10.30 -21.33 -23.76
N MET A 110 -9.64 -21.36 -24.94
CA MET A 110 -8.19 -21.46 -25.02
C MET A 110 -7.52 -20.18 -24.51
N ASN A 111 -8.12 -19.01 -24.80
CA ASN A 111 -7.68 -17.72 -24.25
C ASN A 111 -7.92 -17.61 -22.73
N GLU A 112 -8.96 -18.23 -22.18
CA GLU A 112 -9.25 -18.19 -20.75
C GLU A 112 -8.26 -19.05 -19.95
N LYS A 113 -7.93 -20.25 -20.45
CA LYS A 113 -6.90 -21.11 -19.84
C LYS A 113 -5.53 -20.43 -19.87
N VAL A 114 -5.13 -19.89 -21.03
CA VAL A 114 -3.87 -19.14 -21.18
C VAL A 114 -3.85 -17.91 -20.25
N ALA A 115 -4.95 -17.16 -20.19
CA ALA A 115 -5.05 -16.01 -19.29
C ALA A 115 -4.96 -16.39 -17.81
N ARG A 116 -5.55 -17.53 -17.43
CA ARG A 116 -5.48 -18.07 -16.08
C ARG A 116 -4.05 -18.51 -15.74
N GLU A 117 -3.36 -19.17 -16.66
CA GLU A 117 -1.95 -19.55 -16.51
C GLU A 117 -1.03 -18.33 -16.34
N ILE A 118 -1.21 -17.31 -17.18
CA ILE A 118 -0.51 -16.03 -17.07
C ILE A 118 -0.76 -15.41 -15.68
N ARG A 119 -2.01 -15.45 -15.19
CA ARG A 119 -2.35 -14.91 -13.87
C ARG A 119 -1.69 -15.68 -12.74
N PHE A 120 -1.68 -17.01 -12.78
CA PHE A 120 -0.99 -17.81 -11.78
C PHE A 120 0.52 -17.58 -11.81
N ALA A 121 1.12 -17.35 -12.98
CA ALA A 121 2.52 -16.96 -13.09
C ALA A 121 2.79 -15.58 -12.45
N PHE A 122 1.90 -14.61 -12.69
CA PHE A 122 1.94 -13.29 -12.04
C PHE A 122 1.84 -13.41 -10.51
N VAL A 123 0.84 -14.13 -10.01
CA VAL A 123 0.63 -14.38 -8.58
C VAL A 123 1.86 -15.02 -7.96
N ARG A 124 2.38 -16.10 -8.56
CA ARG A 124 3.59 -16.79 -8.08
C ARG A 124 4.80 -15.86 -8.04
N LYS A 125 4.95 -14.98 -9.03
CA LYS A 125 6.02 -13.99 -9.09
C LYS A 125 5.91 -12.97 -7.96
N VAL A 126 4.72 -12.44 -7.70
CA VAL A 126 4.47 -11.48 -6.61
C VAL A 126 4.74 -12.12 -5.24
N PHE A 127 4.21 -13.31 -4.98
CA PHE A 127 4.49 -14.03 -3.74
C PHE A 127 5.98 -14.34 -3.58
N GLY A 128 6.68 -14.75 -4.64
CA GLY A 128 8.13 -14.96 -4.59
C GLY A 128 8.92 -13.71 -4.21
N ILE A 129 8.51 -12.54 -4.72
CA ILE A 129 9.09 -11.25 -4.35
C ILE A 129 8.82 -10.94 -2.88
N ILE A 130 7.57 -11.05 -2.43
CA ILE A 130 7.19 -10.75 -1.03
C ILE A 130 7.93 -11.67 -0.06
N SER A 131 8.03 -12.97 -0.35
CA SER A 131 8.79 -13.92 0.46
C SER A 131 10.25 -13.49 0.61
N PHE A 132 10.88 -13.03 -0.48
CA PHE A 132 12.24 -12.47 -0.42
C PHE A 132 12.30 -11.19 0.42
N GLN A 133 11.35 -10.27 0.26
CA GLN A 133 11.30 -9.02 1.04
C GLN A 133 11.16 -9.31 2.55
N LEU A 134 10.25 -10.20 2.94
CA LEU A 134 10.06 -10.61 4.32
C LEU A 134 11.29 -11.32 4.89
N ALA A 135 11.98 -12.14 4.09
CA ALA A 135 13.22 -12.79 4.51
C ALA A 135 14.35 -11.77 4.79
N VAL A 136 14.49 -10.74 3.95
CA VAL A 136 15.43 -9.64 4.18
C VAL A 136 15.07 -8.89 5.47
N THR A 137 13.79 -8.54 5.66
CA THR A 137 13.31 -7.85 6.87
C THR A 137 13.56 -8.65 8.14
N PHE A 138 13.33 -9.96 8.10
CA PHE A 138 13.63 -10.87 9.19
C PHE A 138 15.14 -10.91 9.48
N ALA A 139 15.98 -11.09 8.47
CA ALA A 139 17.43 -11.17 8.63
C ALA A 139 18.02 -9.89 9.24
N VAL A 140 17.58 -8.71 8.77
CA VAL A 140 18.01 -7.41 9.33
C VAL A 140 17.51 -7.24 10.76
N SER A 141 16.27 -7.63 11.06
CA SER A 141 15.72 -7.56 12.42
C SER A 141 16.48 -8.47 13.40
N VAL A 142 16.86 -9.68 12.98
CA VAL A 142 17.69 -10.59 13.78
C VAL A 142 19.09 -9.99 14.00
N LEU A 143 19.72 -9.45 12.96
CA LEU A 143 21.03 -8.81 13.08
C LEU A 143 21.02 -7.64 14.07
N PHE A 144 20.00 -6.80 14.01
CA PHE A 144 19.86 -5.62 14.87
C PHE A 144 19.58 -5.99 16.33
N THR A 145 18.86 -7.08 16.57
CA THR A 145 18.50 -7.55 17.92
C THR A 145 19.59 -8.43 18.55
N ALA A 146 20.28 -9.25 17.77
CA ALA A 146 21.30 -10.17 18.26
C ALA A 146 22.67 -9.51 18.49
N HIS A 147 23.05 -8.52 17.66
CA HIS A 147 24.36 -7.85 17.79
C HIS A 147 24.30 -6.70 18.80
N HIS A 148 24.83 -6.92 20.01
CA HIS A 148 24.78 -5.97 21.13
C HIS A 148 25.24 -4.55 20.77
N ALA A 149 26.36 -4.39 20.04
CA ALA A 149 26.87 -3.07 19.68
C ALA A 149 25.95 -2.35 18.68
N THR A 150 25.35 -3.07 17.72
CA THR A 150 24.35 -2.50 16.80
C THR A 150 23.11 -2.10 17.58
N ARG A 151 22.62 -2.97 18.47
CA ARG A 151 21.45 -2.70 19.30
C ARG A 151 21.63 -1.41 20.10
N GLN A 152 22.76 -1.26 20.79
CA GLN A 152 23.04 -0.07 21.60
C GLN A 152 23.20 1.20 20.74
N TRP A 153 23.88 1.08 19.60
CA TRP A 153 24.03 2.20 18.66
C TRP A 153 22.68 2.66 18.11
N VAL A 154 21.80 1.72 17.73
CA VAL A 154 20.44 2.00 17.26
C VAL A 154 19.56 2.55 18.38
N GLN A 155 19.70 2.09 19.61
CA GLN A 155 18.95 2.68 20.73
C GLN A 155 19.38 4.13 21.02
N THR A 156 20.63 4.50 20.70
CA THR A 156 21.17 5.87 20.89
C THR A 156 20.86 6.79 19.70
N ASN A 157 21.00 6.29 18.47
CA ASN A 157 20.89 7.08 17.23
C ASN A 157 19.67 6.73 16.37
N GLY A 158 18.79 5.85 16.86
CA GLY A 158 17.72 5.22 16.09
C GLY A 158 16.71 6.21 15.52
N ASP A 159 16.50 7.35 16.17
CA ASP A 159 15.62 8.39 15.65
C ASP A 159 16.09 8.95 14.32
N SER A 160 17.39 9.18 14.16
CA SER A 160 17.97 9.66 12.90
C SER A 160 17.88 8.60 11.80
N LEU A 161 18.08 7.33 12.16
CA LEU A 161 18.00 6.20 11.24
C LEU A 161 16.56 5.94 10.78
N LEU A 162 15.59 6.02 11.69
CA LEU A 162 14.17 5.91 11.37
C LEU A 162 13.69 7.09 10.50
N LEU A 163 14.14 8.31 10.79
CA LEU A 163 13.85 9.49 9.97
C LEU A 163 14.40 9.32 8.55
N LEU A 164 15.68 8.96 8.43
CA LEU A 164 16.35 8.77 7.15
C LEU A 164 15.71 7.64 6.34
N GLY A 165 15.48 6.49 6.96
CA GLY A 165 14.85 5.33 6.33
C GLY A 165 13.40 5.59 5.91
N GLY A 166 12.64 6.33 6.72
CA GLY A 166 11.29 6.76 6.37
C GLY A 166 11.25 7.74 5.21
N LEU A 167 12.12 8.76 5.21
CA LEU A 167 12.23 9.73 4.12
C LEU A 167 12.71 9.07 2.82
N SER A 168 13.67 8.16 2.88
CA SER A 168 14.12 7.40 1.72
C SER A 168 13.04 6.47 1.19
N GLY A 169 12.29 5.80 2.08
CA GLY A 169 11.12 4.99 1.72
C GLY A 169 10.07 5.82 0.97
N ILE A 170 9.68 6.98 1.53
CA ILE A 170 8.76 7.91 0.88
C ILE A 170 9.30 8.39 -0.47
N ALA A 171 10.58 8.74 -0.57
CA ALA A 171 11.18 9.20 -1.83
C ALA A 171 11.11 8.12 -2.92
N VAL A 172 11.34 6.85 -2.58
CA VAL A 172 11.23 5.74 -3.52
C VAL A 172 9.79 5.50 -3.94
N LEU A 173 8.84 5.55 -2.99
CA LEU A 173 7.42 5.50 -3.29
C LEU A 173 7.02 6.63 -4.24
N LEU A 174 7.45 7.87 -3.98
CA LEU A 174 7.21 9.02 -4.87
C LEU A 174 7.78 8.79 -6.27
N ALA A 175 8.99 8.24 -6.38
CA ALA A 175 9.60 7.93 -7.67
C ALA A 175 8.81 6.89 -8.46
N MET A 176 8.39 5.79 -7.80
CA MET A 176 7.59 4.73 -8.41
C MET A 176 6.21 5.22 -8.86
N THR A 177 5.64 6.17 -8.12
CA THR A 177 4.25 6.61 -8.29
C THR A 177 4.12 7.73 -9.32
N CYS A 178 5.02 8.71 -9.26
CA CYS A 178 5.12 9.80 -10.23
C CYS A 178 5.55 9.31 -11.61
N ASN A 179 6.31 8.21 -11.69
CA ASN A 179 6.79 7.65 -12.94
C ASN A 179 6.48 6.14 -13.05
N PRO A 180 5.25 5.76 -13.47
CA PRO A 180 4.89 4.35 -13.68
C PRO A 180 5.78 3.64 -14.72
N GLY A 181 6.39 4.37 -15.64
CA GLY A 181 7.31 3.79 -16.63
C GLY A 181 8.56 3.17 -16.00
N ILE A 182 8.98 3.66 -14.82
CA ILE A 182 10.13 3.13 -14.09
C ILE A 182 9.81 1.77 -13.44
N THR A 183 8.59 1.55 -12.95
CA THR A 183 8.21 0.28 -12.30
C THR A 183 8.02 -0.87 -13.30
N ARG A 184 7.81 -0.55 -14.57
CA ARG A 184 7.64 -1.53 -15.66
C ARG A 184 8.94 -1.83 -16.43
N ARG A 185 10.00 -1.03 -16.27
CA ARG A 185 11.27 -1.21 -16.99
C ARG A 185 12.28 -2.01 -16.18
N TYR A 186 12.68 -3.16 -16.73
CA TYR A 186 13.85 -3.90 -16.27
C TYR A 186 15.15 -3.14 -16.59
N PRO A 187 16.19 -3.16 -15.71
CA PRO A 187 16.24 -3.74 -14.36
C PRO A 187 15.89 -2.76 -13.24
N HIS A 188 15.57 -1.50 -13.57
CA HIS A 188 15.35 -0.41 -12.61
C HIS A 188 14.28 -0.73 -11.57
N ASN A 189 13.24 -1.45 -11.99
CA ASN A 189 12.14 -1.85 -11.14
C ASN A 189 12.57 -2.71 -9.93
N TYR A 190 13.47 -3.68 -10.13
CA TYR A 190 14.01 -4.52 -9.06
C TYR A 190 14.98 -3.77 -8.16
N PHE A 191 15.82 -2.88 -8.71
CA PHE A 191 16.73 -2.06 -7.90
C PHE A 191 15.97 -1.15 -6.94
N LEU A 192 14.91 -0.48 -7.42
CA LEU A 192 14.10 0.39 -6.59
C LEU A 192 13.34 -0.39 -5.52
N LEU A 193 12.79 -1.55 -5.88
CA LEU A 193 12.11 -2.40 -4.91
C LEU A 193 13.06 -2.90 -3.83
N PHE A 194 14.24 -3.38 -4.22
CA PHE A 194 15.25 -3.85 -3.28
C PHE A 194 15.73 -2.74 -2.34
N PHE A 195 16.00 -1.55 -2.89
CA PHE A 195 16.38 -0.39 -2.08
C PHE A 195 15.27 0.01 -1.10
N PHE A 196 14.01 0.04 -1.54
CA PHE A 196 12.87 0.26 -0.65
C PHE A 196 12.81 -0.78 0.47
N THR A 197 12.94 -2.07 0.14
CA THR A 197 12.94 -3.17 1.10
C THR A 197 14.08 -3.04 2.10
N LEU A 198 15.28 -2.63 1.67
CA LEU A 198 16.39 -2.38 2.59
C LEU A 198 16.09 -1.23 3.55
N CYS A 199 15.60 -0.09 3.06
CA CYS A 199 15.21 1.02 3.91
C CYS A 199 14.16 0.61 4.95
N GLU A 200 13.12 -0.12 4.50
CA GLU A 200 12.07 -0.57 5.41
C GLU A 200 12.55 -1.63 6.40
N SER A 201 13.36 -2.58 5.95
CA SER A 201 13.95 -3.61 6.83
C SER A 201 14.80 -3.02 7.95
N VAL A 202 15.53 -1.94 7.66
CA VAL A 202 16.33 -1.20 8.64
C VAL A 202 15.44 -0.45 9.63
N CYS A 203 14.34 0.16 9.16
CA CYS A 203 13.35 0.78 10.04
C CYS A 203 12.69 -0.24 10.97
N VAL A 204 12.19 -1.35 10.43
CA VAL A 204 11.56 -2.44 11.19
C VAL A 204 12.55 -3.04 12.18
N GLY A 205 13.76 -3.35 11.74
CA GLY A 205 14.83 -3.89 12.60
C GLY A 205 15.19 -2.95 13.74
N ALA A 206 15.23 -1.63 13.48
CA ALA A 206 15.45 -0.64 14.52
C ALA A 206 14.32 -0.61 15.55
N VAL A 207 13.06 -0.69 15.12
CA VAL A 207 11.91 -0.78 16.04
C VAL A 207 12.00 -2.05 16.91
N CYS A 208 12.34 -3.19 16.32
CA CYS A 208 12.49 -4.46 17.04
C CYS A 208 13.53 -4.41 18.17
N THR A 209 14.54 -3.53 18.11
CA THR A 209 15.57 -3.42 19.17
C THR A 209 15.02 -2.94 20.52
N PHE A 210 13.84 -2.32 20.53
CA PHE A 210 13.15 -1.80 21.71
C PHE A 210 12.15 -2.77 22.33
N TYR A 211 11.91 -3.90 21.67
CA TYR A 211 11.03 -4.96 22.17
C TYR A 211 11.85 -6.16 22.58
N ASP A 212 11.29 -6.96 23.49
CA ASP A 212 11.91 -8.22 23.86
C ASP A 212 11.87 -9.21 22.69
N PRO A 213 12.97 -9.93 22.40
CA PRO A 213 13.03 -10.87 21.27
C PRO A 213 11.92 -11.93 21.29
N ALA A 214 11.47 -12.34 22.49
CA ALA A 214 10.36 -13.26 22.66
C ALA A 214 9.03 -12.68 22.13
N VAL A 215 8.74 -11.42 22.46
CA VAL A 215 7.53 -10.72 21.98
C VAL A 215 7.61 -10.49 20.47
N VAL A 216 8.80 -10.18 19.95
CA VAL A 216 9.04 -10.06 18.50
C VAL A 216 8.70 -11.36 17.77
N LEU A 217 9.15 -12.50 18.30
CA LEU A 217 8.85 -13.81 17.71
C LEU A 217 7.36 -14.16 17.80
N GLN A 218 6.71 -13.86 18.93
CA GLN A 218 5.26 -14.07 19.10
C GLN A 218 4.46 -13.24 18.08
N ALA A 219 4.82 -11.97 17.89
CA ALA A 219 4.19 -11.09 16.92
C ALA A 219 4.36 -11.61 15.49
N LEU A 220 5.57 -12.08 15.14
CA LEU A 220 5.86 -12.66 13.83
C LEU A 220 4.99 -13.89 13.54
N LEU A 221 4.85 -14.78 14.54
CA LEU A 221 3.99 -15.96 14.43
C LEU A 221 2.52 -15.56 14.27
N ALA A 222 2.03 -14.61 15.05
CA ALA A 222 0.67 -14.10 14.95
C ALA A 222 0.38 -13.48 13.57
N THR A 223 1.28 -12.64 13.05
CA THR A 223 1.17 -12.08 11.69
C THR A 223 1.13 -13.18 10.65
N THR A 224 2.00 -14.18 10.76
CA THR A 224 2.05 -15.29 9.80
C THR A 224 0.72 -16.04 9.75
N VAL A 225 0.13 -16.34 10.92
CA VAL A 225 -1.17 -17.01 11.01
C VAL A 225 -2.28 -16.15 10.41
N ILE A 226 -2.33 -14.85 10.73
CA ILE A 226 -3.37 -13.95 10.21
C ILE A 226 -3.24 -13.79 8.69
N VAL A 227 -2.03 -13.53 8.18
CA VAL A 227 -1.78 -13.37 6.74
C VAL A 227 -2.10 -14.65 5.99
N ALA A 228 -1.68 -15.82 6.49
CA ALA A 228 -2.00 -17.11 5.89
C ALA A 228 -3.52 -17.36 5.89
N GLY A 229 -4.20 -17.09 7.01
CA GLY A 229 -5.65 -17.20 7.12
C GLY A 229 -6.41 -16.29 6.14
N LEU A 230 -6.02 -15.01 6.06
CA LEU A 230 -6.59 -14.06 5.10
C LEU A 230 -6.31 -14.46 3.65
N THR A 231 -5.12 -14.99 3.38
CA THR A 231 -4.75 -15.47 2.04
C THR A 231 -5.61 -16.67 1.63
N LEU A 232 -5.75 -17.67 2.50
CA LEU A 232 -6.61 -18.83 2.26
C LEU A 232 -8.08 -18.41 2.09
N PHE A 233 -8.54 -17.48 2.93
CA PHE A 233 -9.89 -16.93 2.82
C PHE A 233 -10.10 -16.22 1.47
N ALA A 234 -9.13 -15.43 1.01
CA ALA A 234 -9.19 -14.75 -0.27
C ALA A 234 -9.20 -15.70 -1.49
N PHE A 235 -8.59 -16.87 -1.38
CA PHE A 235 -8.67 -17.91 -2.40
C PHE A 235 -10.00 -18.65 -2.42
N GLN A 236 -10.69 -18.76 -1.29
CA GLN A 236 -11.93 -19.53 -1.17
C GLN A 236 -13.19 -18.69 -1.39
N THR A 237 -13.16 -17.41 -1.04
CA THR A 237 -14.34 -16.57 -1.08
C THR A 237 -14.66 -16.11 -2.50
N ASP A 238 -15.91 -16.18 -2.92
CA ASP A 238 -16.38 -15.63 -4.20
C ASP A 238 -16.80 -14.16 -4.10
N TYR A 239 -16.85 -13.58 -2.89
CA TYR A 239 -17.24 -12.19 -2.70
C TYR A 239 -16.20 -11.20 -3.26
N ASP A 240 -16.64 -10.16 -3.96
CA ASP A 240 -15.80 -9.12 -4.55
C ASP A 240 -15.57 -7.95 -3.58
N PHE A 241 -14.56 -8.11 -2.71
CA PHE A 241 -14.15 -7.07 -1.75
C PHE A 241 -13.56 -5.81 -2.41
N THR A 242 -13.23 -5.85 -3.70
CA THR A 242 -12.67 -4.69 -4.42
C THR A 242 -13.62 -3.49 -4.45
N SER A 243 -14.94 -3.73 -4.35
CA SER A 243 -15.96 -2.68 -4.24
C SER A 243 -15.82 -1.86 -2.95
N TRP A 244 -15.22 -2.42 -1.91
CA TRP A 244 -15.01 -1.76 -0.63
C TRP A 244 -13.77 -0.86 -0.62
N LEU A 245 -12.95 -0.86 -1.67
CA LEU A 245 -11.69 -0.09 -1.70
C LEU A 245 -11.91 1.40 -1.33
N GLY A 246 -12.97 2.03 -1.84
CA GLY A 246 -13.31 3.41 -1.50
C GLY A 246 -13.76 3.60 -0.05
N ALA A 247 -14.56 2.68 0.48
CA ALA A 247 -15.02 2.69 1.86
C ALA A 247 -13.87 2.40 2.85
N ALA A 248 -13.02 1.42 2.54
CA ALA A 248 -11.81 1.09 3.29
C ALA A 248 -10.84 2.28 3.32
N SER A 249 -10.67 2.98 2.19
CA SER A 249 -9.89 4.22 2.12
C SER A 249 -10.45 5.30 3.05
N PHE A 250 -11.77 5.52 3.05
CA PHE A 250 -12.40 6.50 3.95
C PHE A 250 -12.23 6.12 5.43
N PHE A 251 -12.48 4.85 5.76
CA PHE A 251 -12.32 4.34 7.12
C PHE A 251 -10.88 4.47 7.61
N PHE A 252 -9.90 4.21 6.75
CA PHE A 252 -8.49 4.39 7.04
C PHE A 252 -8.13 5.83 7.39
N TRP A 253 -8.66 6.84 6.68
CA TRP A 253 -8.49 8.24 7.08
C TRP A 253 -9.13 8.57 8.43
N GLY A 254 -10.25 7.92 8.77
CA GLY A 254 -10.84 7.99 10.11
C GLY A 254 -9.94 7.41 11.19
N VAL A 255 -9.39 6.22 10.98
CA VAL A 255 -8.45 5.58 11.91
C VAL A 255 -7.12 6.35 11.95
N PHE A 256 -6.69 6.99 10.86
CA PHE A 256 -5.55 7.92 10.83
C PHE A 256 -5.75 9.09 11.79
N ALA A 257 -6.94 9.69 11.80
CA ALA A 257 -7.26 10.76 12.74
C ALA A 257 -7.18 10.29 14.21
N LEU A 258 -7.62 9.05 14.49
CA LEU A 258 -7.39 8.42 15.80
C LEU A 258 -5.91 8.19 16.10
N GLY A 259 -5.11 7.88 15.07
CA GLY A 259 -3.65 7.81 15.14
C GLY A 259 -3.00 9.14 15.55
N LEU A 260 -3.51 10.28 15.08
CA LEU A 260 -3.07 11.60 15.54
C LEU A 260 -3.42 11.84 17.02
N LEU A 261 -4.58 11.37 17.46
CA LEU A 261 -4.97 11.44 18.88
C LEU A 261 -4.06 10.58 19.78
N ARG A 262 -3.40 9.53 19.25
CA ARG A 262 -2.39 8.77 20.02
C ARG A 262 -1.22 9.66 20.47
N VAL A 263 -0.88 10.69 19.69
CA VAL A 263 0.15 11.68 20.04
C VAL A 263 -0.26 12.46 21.29
N LEU A 264 -1.52 12.92 21.32
CA LEU A 264 -2.06 13.76 22.40
C LEU A 264 -2.32 12.94 23.67
N PHE A 265 -2.87 11.73 23.53
CA PHE A 265 -3.24 10.85 24.64
C PHE A 265 -2.27 9.69 24.85
N TRP A 266 -0.96 9.94 24.66
CA TRP A 266 0.09 8.93 24.78
C TRP A 266 0.11 8.17 26.12
N ARG A 267 -0.43 8.77 27.19
CA ARG A 267 -0.42 8.21 28.54
C ARG A 267 -1.57 7.24 28.84
N ALA A 268 -2.61 7.21 28.00
CA ALA A 268 -3.77 6.36 28.19
C ALA A 268 -3.59 4.98 27.51
N VAL A 269 -3.28 3.95 28.29
CA VAL A 269 -2.99 2.59 27.78
C VAL A 269 -4.17 2.00 27.00
N TRP A 270 -5.41 2.15 27.52
CA TRP A 270 -6.62 1.69 26.85
C TRP A 270 -6.79 2.30 25.45
N PHE A 271 -6.45 3.57 25.29
CA PHE A 271 -6.49 4.25 24.00
C PHE A 271 -5.47 3.66 23.02
N GLN A 272 -4.28 3.29 23.51
CA GLN A 272 -3.27 2.63 22.68
C GLN A 272 -3.74 1.26 22.19
N ILE A 273 -4.31 0.43 23.08
CA ILE A 273 -4.82 -0.91 22.74
C ILE A 273 -5.91 -0.82 21.67
N VAL A 274 -6.94 0.00 21.90
CA VAL A 274 -8.06 0.18 20.94
C VAL A 274 -7.53 0.60 19.58
N ALA A 275 -6.62 1.55 19.55
CA ALA A 275 -6.04 1.98 18.29
C ALA A 275 -5.19 0.89 17.62
N CYS A 276 -4.48 0.02 18.39
CA CYS A 276 -3.68 -1.06 17.79
C CYS A 276 -4.59 -2.07 17.10
N VAL A 277 -5.69 -2.44 17.76
CA VAL A 277 -6.70 -3.35 17.20
C VAL A 277 -7.35 -2.75 15.95
N LEU A 278 -7.70 -1.46 15.97
CA LEU A 278 -8.27 -0.79 14.80
C LEU A 278 -7.28 -0.75 13.62
N PHE A 279 -6.02 -0.37 13.85
CA PHE A 279 -5.01 -0.37 12.78
C PHE A 279 -4.71 -1.77 12.24
N ALA A 280 -4.54 -2.76 13.12
CA ALA A 280 -4.36 -4.15 12.71
C ALA A 280 -5.54 -4.67 11.88
N GLY A 281 -6.77 -4.33 12.27
CA GLY A 281 -7.97 -4.66 11.50
C GLY A 281 -7.97 -4.02 10.11
N VAL A 282 -7.60 -2.74 10.02
CA VAL A 282 -7.48 -2.05 8.72
C VAL A 282 -6.43 -2.70 7.82
N TYR A 283 -5.26 -3.03 8.36
CA TYR A 283 -4.24 -3.76 7.62
C TYR A 283 -4.73 -5.13 7.14
N GLY A 284 -5.49 -5.85 7.98
CA GLY A 284 -6.12 -7.11 7.58
C GLY A 284 -7.09 -6.94 6.41
N VAL A 285 -7.93 -5.89 6.42
CA VAL A 285 -8.85 -5.59 5.32
C VAL A 285 -8.08 -5.23 4.04
N TYR A 286 -7.00 -4.45 4.13
CA TYR A 286 -6.18 -4.12 2.96
C TYR A 286 -5.47 -5.34 2.37
N ILE A 287 -4.87 -6.19 3.21
CA ILE A 287 -4.28 -7.48 2.76
C ILE A 287 -5.33 -8.31 2.02
N LEU A 288 -6.57 -8.35 2.52
CA LEU A 288 -7.66 -9.06 1.87
C LEU A 288 -7.99 -8.44 0.51
N ILE A 289 -8.12 -7.11 0.42
CA ILE A 289 -8.39 -6.39 -0.84
C ILE A 289 -7.25 -6.60 -1.84
N ASP A 290 -6.00 -6.46 -1.41
CA ASP A 290 -4.81 -6.64 -2.24
C ASP A 290 -4.71 -8.08 -2.77
N MET A 291 -5.04 -9.09 -1.95
CA MET A 291 -5.13 -10.47 -2.39
C MET A 291 -6.22 -10.67 -3.45
N HIS A 292 -7.38 -10.01 -3.33
CA HIS A 292 -8.42 -10.08 -4.35
C HIS A 292 -8.02 -9.38 -5.64
N LEU A 293 -7.35 -8.22 -5.56
CA LEU A 293 -6.78 -7.52 -6.71
C LEU A 293 -5.69 -8.34 -7.41
N LEU A 294 -5.00 -9.21 -6.67
CA LEU A 294 -3.97 -10.11 -7.18
C LEU A 294 -4.57 -11.37 -7.82
N ILE A 295 -5.50 -12.04 -7.15
CA ILE A 295 -5.99 -13.38 -7.50
C ILE A 295 -7.17 -13.32 -8.46
N LYS A 296 -8.16 -12.45 -8.20
CA LYS A 296 -9.41 -12.42 -8.95
C LYS A 296 -9.33 -11.51 -10.17
N ARG A 297 -10.01 -11.95 -11.22
CA ARG A 297 -10.29 -11.19 -12.45
C ARG A 297 -11.63 -10.45 -12.33
N GLY A 298 -11.78 -9.69 -11.25
CA GLY A 298 -12.97 -8.85 -11.02
C GLY A 298 -12.96 -7.61 -11.92
N ARG A 299 -13.91 -6.69 -11.71
CA ARG A 299 -14.00 -5.40 -12.45
C ARG A 299 -12.72 -4.54 -12.37
N ILE A 300 -11.88 -4.79 -11.38
CA ILE A 300 -10.63 -4.09 -11.10
C ILE A 300 -9.61 -5.15 -10.67
N SER A 301 -8.48 -5.23 -11.36
CA SER A 301 -7.41 -6.21 -11.08
C SER A 301 -6.07 -5.66 -11.54
N PHE A 302 -4.98 -5.94 -10.82
CA PHE A 302 -3.65 -5.46 -11.23
C PHE A 302 -3.28 -5.93 -12.64
N ASP A 303 -2.63 -5.06 -13.42
CA ASP A 303 -2.01 -5.41 -14.70
C ASP A 303 -0.86 -6.38 -14.45
N GLU A 304 -0.66 -7.37 -15.32
CA GLU A 304 0.40 -8.37 -15.12
C GLU A 304 1.80 -7.76 -15.11
N ASP A 305 1.97 -6.58 -15.70
CA ASP A 305 3.22 -5.82 -15.73
C ASP A 305 3.52 -5.07 -14.41
N ASP A 306 2.51 -4.89 -13.54
CA ASP A 306 2.63 -4.11 -12.30
C ASP A 306 2.94 -4.99 -11.07
N TYR A 307 3.59 -6.14 -11.26
CA TYR A 307 3.95 -7.09 -10.19
C TYR A 307 4.82 -6.48 -9.09
N ILE A 308 5.69 -5.51 -9.42
CA ILE A 308 6.53 -4.82 -8.43
C ILE A 308 5.68 -3.96 -7.50
N PHE A 309 4.69 -3.27 -8.05
CA PHE A 309 3.82 -2.40 -7.28
C PHE A 309 2.84 -3.23 -6.43
N ALA A 310 2.28 -4.30 -6.98
CA ALA A 310 1.46 -5.25 -6.23
C ALA A 310 2.23 -5.89 -5.06
N ALA A 311 3.48 -6.31 -5.29
CA ALA A 311 4.33 -6.84 -4.23
C ALA A 311 4.62 -5.81 -3.13
N LEU A 312 4.92 -4.56 -3.52
CA LEU A 312 5.18 -3.46 -2.62
C LEU A 312 3.98 -3.14 -1.71
N CYS A 313 2.75 -3.03 -2.25
CA CYS A 313 1.55 -2.76 -1.45
C CYS A 313 1.34 -3.84 -0.38
N LEU A 314 1.32 -5.10 -0.84
CA LEU A 314 1.06 -6.23 0.04
C LEU A 314 2.17 -6.40 1.10
N TYR A 315 3.43 -6.15 0.75
CA TYR A 315 4.55 -6.14 1.69
C TYR A 315 4.37 -5.08 2.80
N VAL A 316 4.03 -3.85 2.42
CA VAL A 316 3.86 -2.73 3.36
C VAL A 316 2.69 -2.99 4.32
N ASP A 317 1.61 -3.62 3.87
CA ASP A 317 0.49 -3.97 4.75
C ASP A 317 0.82 -5.13 5.69
N ILE A 318 1.58 -6.13 5.24
CA ILE A 318 2.08 -7.22 6.11
C ILE A 318 3.00 -6.67 7.20
N VAL A 319 3.93 -5.78 6.85
CA VAL A 319 4.84 -5.14 7.81
C VAL A 319 4.08 -4.23 8.78
N GLY A 320 3.10 -3.47 8.28
CA GLY A 320 2.21 -2.65 9.11
C GLY A 320 1.43 -3.47 10.12
N LEU A 321 0.82 -4.58 9.69
CA LEU A 321 0.14 -5.54 10.57
C LEU A 321 1.09 -6.10 11.64
N PHE A 322 2.29 -6.51 11.25
CA PHE A 322 3.31 -7.02 12.17
C PHE A 322 3.64 -6.02 13.29
N LEU A 323 3.87 -4.76 12.95
CA LEU A 323 4.25 -3.76 13.93
C LEU A 323 3.12 -3.37 14.90
N GLU A 324 1.86 -3.36 14.44
CA GLU A 324 0.73 -3.12 15.33
C GLU A 324 0.47 -4.33 16.25
N LEU A 325 0.65 -5.57 15.77
CA LEU A 325 0.60 -6.76 16.61
C LEU A 325 1.76 -6.81 17.62
N LEU A 326 2.97 -6.45 17.20
CA LEU A 326 4.14 -6.33 18.07
C LEU A 326 3.87 -5.38 19.23
N ARG A 327 3.33 -4.20 18.93
CA ARG A 327 2.97 -3.21 19.93
C ARG A 327 1.84 -3.71 20.85
N LEU A 328 0.81 -4.32 20.30
CA LEU A 328 -0.30 -4.87 21.06
C LEU A 328 0.17 -5.93 22.07
N LEU A 329 0.98 -6.89 21.62
CA LEU A 329 1.53 -7.96 22.46
C LEU A 329 2.49 -7.41 23.52
N ALA A 330 3.29 -6.40 23.19
CA ALA A 330 4.16 -5.75 24.17
C ALA A 330 3.39 -5.04 25.28
N ILE A 331 2.26 -4.39 24.94
CA ILE A 331 1.40 -3.73 25.93
C ILE A 331 0.71 -4.77 26.83
N LEU A 332 0.23 -5.87 26.25
CA LEU A 332 -0.48 -6.92 26.98
C LEU A 332 0.48 -7.75 27.85
N GLY A 333 1.63 -8.18 27.33
CA GLY A 333 2.63 -8.95 28.06
C GLY A 333 3.29 -8.17 29.21
N GLY A 334 3.32 -6.83 29.12
CA GLY A 334 3.76 -5.98 30.23
C GLY A 334 2.77 -5.89 31.40
N SER A 335 1.53 -6.39 31.24
CA SER A 335 0.50 -6.35 32.28
C SER A 335 0.55 -7.54 33.25
N GLU A 336 1.15 -8.67 32.86
CA GLU A 336 1.25 -9.90 33.68
C GLU A 336 2.25 -9.80 34.85
N GLY A 337 3.11 -8.78 34.87
CA GLY A 337 4.06 -8.53 35.97
C GLY A 337 3.55 -7.56 37.04
N ARG A 338 2.23 -7.28 37.07
CA ARG A 338 1.64 -6.17 37.84
C ARG A 338 0.53 -6.60 38.79
N ASP A 339 0.54 -7.85 39.25
CA ASP A 339 -0.33 -8.39 40.28
C ASP A 339 0.44 -8.78 41.54
#